data_AF-A0A399ZS29-F1
#
_entry.id   AF-A0A399ZS29-F1
#
_cell.length_a   1.000
_cell.length_b   1.000
_cell.length_c   1.000
_cell.angle_alpha   90.00
_cell.angle_beta   90.00
_cell.angle_gamma   90.00
#
_symmetry.space_group_name_H-M   'P 1'
#
loop_
_entity.id
_entity.type
_entity.pdbx_description
1 polymer ?
#
loop_
_entity_poly.entity_id
_entity_poly.type
_entity_poly.pdbx_seq_one_letter_code
_entity_poly.pdbx_strand_id
1 'polypeptide(L)'
;METTSDDKLWAALSYVFAPLVGIIVLLMEDKKARPFVKFNAVQSIVASIAFWIVATIITTVTIGFGGLCVPILWLVFLYWAYQAYQGQSVNIPLVTDFIKKQGWA
;
A
#
# COMPACT_ATOMS: atom_id res chain seq x y z
N MET A 1 -9.95 -13.92 13.31
CA MET A 1 -10.79 -13.87 12.10
C MET A 1 -10.03 -14.54 11.00
N GLU A 2 -10.66 -15.51 10.33
CA GLU A 2 -10.10 -16.11 9.12
C GLU A 2 -10.14 -15.08 7.98
N THR A 3 -9.07 -14.98 7.19
CA THR A 3 -9.02 -14.08 6.03
C THR A 3 -9.85 -14.64 4.89
N THR A 4 -10.90 -13.95 4.47
CA THR A 4 -11.76 -14.41 3.36
C THR A 4 -11.15 -14.06 2.00
N SER A 5 -11.70 -14.64 0.92
CA SER A 5 -11.33 -14.25 -0.44
C SER A 5 -11.64 -12.77 -0.73
N ASP A 6 -12.75 -12.25 -0.22
CA ASP A 6 -13.11 -10.83 -0.31
C ASP A 6 -12.08 -9.94 0.40
N ASP A 7 -11.64 -10.32 1.61
CA ASP A 7 -10.60 -9.56 2.33
C ASP A 7 -9.29 -9.47 1.52
N LYS A 8 -8.89 -10.59 0.89
CA LYS A 8 -7.68 -10.67 0.06
C LYS A 8 -7.80 -9.81 -1.20
N LEU A 9 -8.98 -9.77 -1.80
CA LEU A 9 -9.26 -8.93 -2.97
C LEU A 9 -9.17 -7.44 -2.61
N TRP A 10 -9.84 -7.00 -1.55
CA TRP A 10 -9.81 -5.59 -1.12
C TRP A 10 -8.42 -5.13 -0.67
N ALA A 11 -7.68 -6.01 0.01
CA ALA A 11 -6.29 -5.75 0.36
C ALA A 11 -5.42 -5.57 -0.88
N ALA A 12 -5.55 -6.45 -1.89
CA ALA A 12 -4.79 -6.34 -3.14
C ALA A 12 -5.15 -5.07 -3.93
N LEU A 13 -6.44 -4.78 -4.08
CA LEU A 13 -6.93 -3.58 -4.79
C LEU A 13 -6.41 -2.29 -4.16
N SER A 14 -6.27 -2.27 -2.82
CA SER A 14 -5.74 -1.12 -2.09
C SER A 14 -4.31 -0.77 -2.50
N TYR A 15 -3.49 -1.76 -2.91
CA TYR A 15 -2.14 -1.53 -3.45
C TYR A 15 -2.15 -1.18 -4.93
N VAL A 16 -2.96 -1.86 -5.75
CA VAL A 16 -3.00 -1.62 -7.22
C VAL A 16 -3.41 -0.18 -7.53
N PHE A 17 -4.45 0.31 -6.84
CA PHE A 17 -4.99 1.65 -7.03
C PHE A 17 -4.68 2.56 -5.83
N ALA A 18 -3.52 2.38 -5.21
CA ALA A 18 -3.07 3.24 -4.12
C ALA A 18 -2.93 4.69 -4.61
N PRO A 19 -3.31 5.71 -3.81
CA PRO A 19 -3.95 5.62 -2.49
C PRO A 19 -5.48 5.49 -2.54
N LEU A 20 -6.10 5.69 -3.71
CA LEU A 20 -7.54 5.89 -3.85
C LEU A 20 -8.36 4.76 -3.23
N VAL A 21 -8.08 3.50 -3.61
CA VAL A 21 -8.85 2.36 -3.07
C VAL A 21 -8.56 2.14 -1.59
N GLY A 22 -7.33 2.36 -1.12
CA GLY A 22 -7.02 2.29 0.31
C GLY A 22 -7.88 3.26 1.13
N ILE A 23 -8.08 4.49 0.63
CA ILE A 23 -8.94 5.49 1.29
C ILE A 23 -10.39 5.02 1.29
N ILE A 24 -10.90 4.54 0.16
CA ILE A 24 -12.27 4.01 0.05
C ILE A 24 -12.49 2.88 1.07
N VAL A 25 -11.55 1.94 1.18
CA VAL A 25 -11.60 0.84 2.14
C VAL A 25 -11.64 1.34 3.59
N LEU A 26 -10.95 2.43 3.92
CA LEU A 26 -11.01 3.03 5.25
C LEU A 26 -12.29 3.83 5.53
N LEU A 27 -13.05 4.20 4.50
CA LEU A 27 -14.37 4.81 4.63
C LEU A 27 -15.49 3.75 4.69
N MET A 28 -15.23 2.53 4.22
CA MET A 28 -16.15 1.39 4.32
C MET A 28 -16.04 0.71 5.68
N GLU A 29 -17.07 0.84 6.52
CA GLU A 29 -17.06 0.31 7.90
C GLU A 29 -16.91 -1.22 7.94
N ASP A 30 -17.56 -1.93 7.02
CA ASP A 30 -17.49 -3.39 6.90
C ASP A 30 -16.08 -3.88 6.57
N LYS A 31 -15.37 -3.16 5.69
CA LYS A 31 -13.99 -3.50 5.29
C LYS A 31 -12.99 -3.07 6.35
N LYS A 32 -13.13 -1.86 6.89
CA LYS A 32 -12.27 -1.33 7.95
C LYS A 32 -12.35 -2.12 9.25
N ALA A 33 -13.48 -2.77 9.55
CA ALA A 33 -13.63 -3.64 10.71
C ALA A 33 -12.71 -4.89 10.64
N ARG A 34 -12.23 -5.26 9.45
CA ARG A 34 -11.37 -6.42 9.23
C ARG A 34 -9.90 -6.04 9.42
N PRO A 35 -9.19 -6.58 10.42
CA PRO A 35 -7.81 -6.17 10.71
C PRO A 35 -6.85 -6.33 9.53
N PHE A 36 -6.97 -7.44 8.78
CA PHE A 36 -6.13 -7.70 7.60
C PHE A 36 -6.35 -6.66 6.49
N VAL A 37 -7.60 -6.34 6.19
CA VAL A 37 -7.97 -5.39 5.13
C VAL A 37 -7.57 -3.97 5.55
N LYS A 38 -7.88 -3.59 6.79
CA LYS A 38 -7.49 -2.29 7.36
C LYS A 38 -5.98 -2.08 7.33
N PHE A 39 -5.19 -3.07 7.76
CA PHE A 39 -3.74 -2.97 7.77
C PHE A 39 -3.19 -2.74 6.37
N ASN A 40 -3.63 -3.53 5.38
CA ASN A 40 -3.17 -3.39 4.00
C ASN A 40 -3.63 -2.08 3.34
N ALA A 41 -4.84 -1.59 3.68
CA ALA A 41 -5.34 -0.31 3.20
C ALA A 41 -4.56 0.89 3.77
N VAL A 42 -4.27 0.90 5.08
CA VAL A 42 -3.40 1.93 5.68
C VAL A 42 -2.00 1.82 5.08
N GLN A 43 -1.47 0.61 4.95
CA GLN A 43 -0.14 0.37 4.41
C GLN A 43 0.00 0.83 2.97
N SER A 44 -0.99 0.59 2.11
CA SER A 44 -0.94 1.05 0.72
C SER A 44 -0.97 2.58 0.61
N ILE A 45 -1.75 3.27 1.45
CA ILE A 45 -1.77 4.74 1.52
C ILE A 45 -0.39 5.26 1.93
N VAL A 46 0.15 4.80 3.05
CA VAL A 46 1.45 5.27 3.56
C VAL A 46 2.57 4.94 2.57
N ALA A 47 2.57 3.74 2.00
CA ALA A 47 3.54 3.35 0.98
C ALA A 47 3.46 4.25 -0.25
N SER A 48 2.25 4.60 -0.72
CA SER A 48 2.08 5.51 -1.88
C SER A 48 2.59 6.92 -1.59
N ILE A 49 2.36 7.45 -0.38
CA ILE A 49 2.88 8.76 0.02
C ILE A 49 4.42 8.72 0.07
N ALA A 50 4.98 7.70 0.71
CA ALA A 50 6.44 7.50 0.77
C ALA A 50 7.05 7.36 -0.63
N PHE A 51 6.38 6.61 -1.52
CA PHE A 51 6.78 6.45 -2.91
C PHE A 51 6.84 7.78 -3.65
N TRP A 52 5.79 8.61 -3.56
CA TRP A 52 5.76 9.92 -4.23
C TRP A 52 6.85 10.85 -3.71
N ILE A 53 7.12 10.86 -2.41
CA ILE A 53 8.22 11.64 -1.82
C ILE A 53 9.57 11.21 -2.43
N VAL A 54 9.85 9.90 -2.46
CA VAL A 54 11.09 9.36 -3.03
C VAL A 54 11.18 9.66 -4.53
N ALA A 55 10.09 9.47 -5.27
CA ALA A 55 10.02 9.74 -6.70
C ALA A 55 10.30 11.21 -7.02
N THR A 56 9.73 12.14 -6.26
CA THR A 56 10.00 13.58 -6.42
C THR A 56 11.46 13.91 -6.14
N ILE A 57 12.05 13.39 -5.05
CA ILE A 57 13.47 13.62 -4.73
C ILE A 57 14.38 13.11 -5.85
N ILE A 58 14.17 11.87 -6.32
CA ILE A 58 14.94 11.29 -7.41
C ILE A 58 14.82 12.15 -8.67
N THR A 59 13.60 12.54 -9.04
CA THR A 59 13.33 13.32 -10.25
C THR A 59 14.00 14.71 -10.16
N THR A 60 13.91 15.39 -9.03
CA THR A 60 14.53 16.71 -8.83
C THR A 60 16.05 16.64 -8.86
N VAL A 61 16.66 15.67 -8.16
CA VAL A 61 18.13 15.51 -8.10
C VAL A 61 18.71 15.15 -9.47
N THR A 62 17.98 14.38 -10.27
CA THR A 62 18.42 13.93 -11.60
C THR A 62 17.99 14.86 -12.74
N ILE A 63 17.46 16.05 -12.44
CA ILE A 63 16.98 17.03 -13.44
C ILE A 63 15.97 16.37 -14.41
N GLY A 64 15.08 15.53 -13.89
CA GLY A 64 14.01 14.88 -14.64
C GLY A 64 14.32 13.48 -15.18
N PHE A 65 15.58 13.08 -15.31
CA PHE A 65 15.94 11.78 -15.91
C PHE A 65 15.47 10.58 -15.08
N GLY A 66 15.55 10.67 -13.75
CA GLY A 66 15.07 9.63 -12.83
C GLY A 66 13.54 9.46 -12.85
N GLY A 67 12.81 10.42 -13.41
CA GLY A 67 11.36 10.31 -13.64
C GLY A 67 10.99 9.13 -14.55
N LEU A 68 11.88 8.74 -15.47
CA LEU A 68 11.68 7.59 -16.36
C LEU A 68 11.61 6.25 -15.61
N CYS A 69 12.21 6.17 -14.43
CA CYS A 69 12.18 4.97 -13.59
C CYS A 69 10.92 4.88 -12.73
N VAL A 70 10.14 5.96 -12.58
CA VAL A 70 8.96 6.01 -11.70
C VAL A 70 7.92 4.95 -12.06
N PRO A 71 7.55 4.73 -13.34
CA PRO A 71 6.59 3.67 -13.69
C PRO A 71 7.10 2.26 -13.36
N ILE A 72 8.42 2.05 -13.48
CA ILE A 72 9.05 0.76 -13.15
C ILE A 72 9.03 0.54 -11.63
N LEU A 73 9.35 1.58 -10.85
CA LEU A 73 9.30 1.52 -9.40
C LEU A 73 7.87 1.28 -8.91
N TRP A 74 6.85 1.78 -9.61
CA TRP A 74 5.44 1.53 -9.28
C TRP A 74 5.06 0.04 -9.35
N LEU A 75 5.75 -0.78 -10.14
CA LEU A 75 5.49 -2.23 -10.23
C LEU A 75 5.66 -2.95 -8.88
N VAL A 76 6.40 -2.36 -7.92
CA VAL A 76 6.50 -2.90 -6.56
C VAL A 76 5.14 -2.97 -5.86
N PHE A 77 4.21 -2.06 -6.18
CA PHE A 77 2.84 -2.10 -5.65
C PHE A 77 2.08 -3.31 -6.17
N LEU A 78 2.32 -3.75 -7.41
CA LEU A 78 1.71 -4.97 -7.94
C LEU A 78 2.26 -6.22 -7.25
N TYR A 79 3.54 -6.21 -6.88
CA TYR A 79 4.13 -7.29 -6.08
C TYR A 79 3.48 -7.38 -4.69
N TRP A 80 3.32 -6.25 -4.00
CA TRP A 80 2.62 -6.22 -2.71
C TRP A 80 1.14 -6.57 -2.83
N ALA A 81 0.47 -6.13 -3.90
CA ALA A 81 -0.91 -6.53 -4.21
C ALA A 81 -1.02 -8.05 -4.37
N TYR A 82 -0.08 -8.67 -5.08
CA TYR A 82 -0.03 -10.11 -5.27
C TYR A 82 0.17 -10.87 -3.94
N GLN A 83 1.07 -10.38 -3.08
CA GLN A 83 1.27 -10.97 -1.74
C GLN A 83 0.01 -10.82 -0.86
N ALA A 84 -0.63 -9.65 -0.89
CA ALA A 84 -1.88 -9.41 -0.18
C ALA A 84 -3.01 -10.31 -0.70
N TYR A 85 -3.06 -10.54 -2.01
CA TYR A 85 -4.03 -11.45 -2.64
C TYR A 85 -3.85 -12.92 -2.22
N GLN A 86 -2.61 -13.35 -1.96
CA GLN A 86 -2.35 -14.67 -1.39
C GLN A 86 -2.77 -14.77 0.09
N GLY A 87 -3.08 -13.65 0.74
CA GLY A 87 -3.35 -13.58 2.18
C GLY A 87 -2.09 -13.56 3.02
N GLN A 88 -0.93 -13.25 2.44
CA GLN A 88 0.32 -13.11 3.18
C GLN A 88 0.39 -11.75 3.89
N SER A 89 1.10 -11.69 5.01
CA SER A 89 1.40 -10.43 5.69
C SER A 89 2.46 -9.66 4.90
N VAL A 90 2.04 -8.64 4.15
CA VAL A 90 2.95 -7.75 3.43
C VAL A 90 3.75 -6.94 4.45
N ASN A 91 5.07 -7.17 4.50
CA ASN A 91 5.97 -6.41 5.37
C ASN A 91 6.86 -5.52 4.50
N ILE A 92 6.60 -4.22 4.55
CA ILE A 92 7.41 -3.20 3.90
C ILE A 92 8.30 -2.61 4.99
N PRO A 93 9.63 -2.84 4.97
CA PRO A 93 10.51 -2.32 5.99
C PRO A 93 10.36 -0.79 6.10
N LEU A 94 10.45 -0.26 7.31
CA LEU A 94 10.16 1.15 7.69
C LEU A 94 8.67 1.52 7.65
N VAL A 95 7.92 1.18 6.59
CA VAL A 95 6.49 1.54 6.47
C VAL A 95 5.65 0.73 7.45
N THR A 96 5.83 -0.60 7.49
CA THR A 96 5.13 -1.49 8.41
C THR A 96 5.45 -1.14 9.87
N ASP A 97 6.71 -0.84 10.18
CA ASP A 97 7.12 -0.46 11.54
C ASP A 97 6.54 0.89 11.96
N PHE A 98 6.48 1.85 11.03
CA PHE A 98 5.86 3.14 11.26
C PHE A 98 4.37 2.99 11.58
N ILE A 99 3.63 2.21 10.79
CA ILE A 99 2.20 1.96 10.99
C ILE A 99 1.93 1.31 12.35
N LYS A 100 2.72 0.28 12.70
CA LYS A 100 2.63 -0.41 13.99
C LYS A 100 2.93 0.52 15.17
N LYS A 101 3.97 1.36 15.06
CA LYS A 101 4.32 2.34 16.11
C LYS A 101 3.22 3.39 16.33
N GLN A 102 2.52 3.79 15.27
CA GLN A 102 1.42 4.76 15.35
C GLN A 102 0.09 4.12 15.82
N GLY A 103 0.02 2.80 15.96
CA GLY A 103 -1.20 2.09 16.36
C GLY A 103 -2.34 2.21 15.32
N TRP A 104 -2.02 2.50 14.07
CA TRP A 104 -3.04 2.69 13.03
C TRP A 104 -3.69 1.38 12.59
N ALA A 105 -2.99 0.26 12.77
CA ALA A 105 -3.48 -1.08 12.52
C ALA A 105 -2.78 -2.09 13.43
#